data_AF-A0A7K5Z1K0-F1
#
_entry.id   AF-A0A7K5Z1K0-F1
#
_cell.length_a   1.000
_cell.length_b   1.000
_cell.length_c   1.000
_cell.angle_alpha   90.00
_cell.angle_beta   90.00
_cell.angle_gamma   90.00
#
_symmetry.space_group_name_H-M   'P 1'
#
loop_
_entity.id
_entity.type
_entity.pdbx_description
1 polymer ?
#
loop_
_entity_poly.entity_id
_entity_poly.type
_entity_poly.pdbx_seq_one_letter_code
_entity_poly.pdbx_strand_id
1 'polypeptide(L)'
;SQPWPGPQPQPEPLAPSPARETWAGKYEFLLSCLGYCVGLGNVWRFPYLCYRNGGGVFLIPYFIMLLVTGLPLFLMELSLGQYGAAGPITVWKCCPLLKGVGVAMLIVSSLVSLYYNVIIAWALYYLGSSFQSPLPWSCNAPANAELCQVGDPPCDIWGPVLGGKLWGQQVLGVTHSSGLGDPGAVRWPLALCLLVAWTLVFLCMLKGIRSSGKVVYVTATFPYLVLLILIVQGAMLDGSLDGVRFYLSSDWRRLRSAQVWSDAASQVFYSLGIGFGGLLSMASYNKFDNNVIRDTLIITMGNCFTSFFAGFAIFSVLGHMALRKRVPVGSVASSGPGLAFVAYPEALSLLPGSPFWSILFFLMLLTLGVDTLFGNIEGITTAILDEFPALRDWRRKTALLGGLCIGFYLLGLLLVTQGGIFWFTLIDTYSTGFGLIIVALFMCLGIAFCYGVDQFCRDIVDMICRCPPWCSHVLGYFRLCWSFFTPCLLL
;
A
#
# COMPACT_ATOMS: atom_id res chain seq x y z
N SER A 1 45.67 -47.26 -36.72
CA SER A 1 45.62 -46.58 -35.41
C SER A 1 44.98 -45.22 -35.61
N GLN A 2 43.72 -45.06 -35.20
CA GLN A 2 43.10 -43.73 -35.18
C GLN A 2 43.75 -42.89 -34.05
N PRO A 3 44.08 -41.61 -34.26
CA PRO A 3 44.61 -40.76 -33.21
C PRO A 3 43.52 -40.45 -32.19
N TRP A 4 43.90 -40.46 -30.91
CA TRP A 4 43.05 -40.06 -29.78
C TRP A 4 42.47 -38.65 -30.00
N PRO A 5 41.19 -38.41 -29.69
CA PRO A 5 40.65 -37.06 -29.66
C PRO A 5 41.34 -36.27 -28.54
N GLY A 6 41.90 -35.11 -28.89
CA GLY A 6 42.55 -34.21 -27.96
C GLY A 6 41.62 -33.74 -26.84
N PRO A 7 42.17 -33.23 -25.72
CA PRO A 7 41.40 -32.77 -24.58
C PRO A 7 40.36 -31.73 -25.01
N GLN A 8 39.11 -31.93 -24.58
CA GLN A 8 38.03 -30.97 -24.80
C GLN A 8 38.43 -29.61 -24.20
N PRO A 9 38.13 -28.47 -24.87
CA PRO A 9 38.35 -27.16 -24.29
C PRO A 9 37.56 -27.06 -22.98
N GLN A 10 38.26 -26.70 -21.90
CA GLN A 10 37.62 -26.40 -20.62
C GLN A 10 36.55 -25.33 -20.86
N PRO A 11 35.34 -25.47 -20.29
CA PRO A 11 34.35 -24.40 -20.37
C PRO A 11 34.97 -23.14 -19.79
N GLU A 12 34.95 -22.05 -20.56
CA GLU A 12 35.36 -20.73 -20.10
C GLU A 12 34.72 -20.45 -18.73
N PRO A 13 35.47 -19.96 -17.73
CA PRO A 13 34.86 -19.52 -16.48
C PRO A 13 33.81 -18.47 -16.83
N LEU A 14 32.54 -18.77 -16.50
CA LEU A 14 31.44 -17.79 -16.57
C LEU A 14 31.94 -16.51 -15.91
N ALA A 15 31.97 -15.42 -16.68
CA ALA A 15 32.35 -14.11 -16.15
C ALA A 15 31.59 -13.86 -14.85
N PRO A 16 32.27 -13.40 -13.77
CA PRO A 16 31.61 -13.20 -12.49
C PRO A 16 30.41 -12.30 -12.70
N SER A 17 29.22 -12.78 -12.31
CA SER A 17 28.00 -11.99 -12.41
C SER A 17 28.24 -10.64 -11.72
N PRO A 18 27.87 -9.51 -12.34
CA PRO A 18 28.14 -8.20 -11.76
C PRO A 18 27.57 -8.12 -10.34
N ALA A 19 28.36 -7.54 -9.44
CA ALA A 19 27.98 -7.37 -8.04
C ALA A 19 26.64 -6.64 -7.95
N ARG A 20 25.75 -7.12 -7.07
CA ARG A 20 24.42 -6.57 -6.91
C ARG A 20 24.49 -5.13 -6.40
N GLU A 21 23.64 -4.27 -6.93
CA GLU A 21 23.52 -2.90 -6.44
C GLU A 21 23.11 -2.88 -4.96
N THR A 22 23.55 -1.87 -4.22
CA THR A 22 23.15 -1.67 -2.83
C THR A 22 22.62 -0.25 -2.61
N TRP A 23 21.77 -0.09 -1.60
CA TRP A 23 21.33 1.23 -1.12
C TRP A 23 22.54 2.15 -0.84
N ALA A 24 22.40 3.46 -1.10
CA ALA A 24 23.49 4.40 -0.82
C ALA A 24 23.63 4.67 0.68
N GLY A 25 22.52 4.59 1.42
CA GLY A 25 22.49 4.75 2.87
C GLY A 25 21.38 3.95 3.52
N LYS A 26 21.53 3.70 4.83
CA LYS A 26 20.56 2.92 5.62
C LYS A 26 19.18 3.56 5.69
N TYR A 27 19.12 4.88 5.70
CA TYR A 27 17.86 5.62 5.72
C TYR A 27 17.10 5.50 4.39
N GLU A 28 17.79 5.30 3.26
CA GLU A 28 17.11 5.07 1.97
C GLU A 28 16.30 3.77 2.01
N PHE A 29 16.89 2.69 2.54
CA PHE A 29 16.18 1.42 2.74
C PHE A 29 15.01 1.56 3.71
N LEU A 30 15.25 2.16 4.90
CA LEU A 30 14.21 2.31 5.92
C LEU A 30 13.04 3.16 5.44
N LEU A 31 13.31 4.30 4.80
CA LEU A 31 12.26 5.18 4.27
C LEU A 31 11.56 4.54 3.07
N SER A 32 12.26 3.78 2.23
CA SER A 32 11.62 3.06 1.12
C SER A 32 10.65 2.00 1.64
N CYS A 33 11.04 1.20 2.64
CA CYS A 33 10.15 0.21 3.24
C CYS A 33 9.00 0.87 4.01
N LEU A 34 9.28 1.97 4.72
CA LEU A 34 8.25 2.71 5.46
C LEU A 34 7.24 3.34 4.50
N GLY A 35 7.68 4.03 3.44
CA GLY A 35 6.81 4.59 2.41
C GLY A 35 6.04 3.52 1.63
N TYR A 36 6.64 2.35 1.41
CA TYR A 36 5.93 1.21 0.82
C TYR A 36 4.78 0.70 1.71
N CYS A 37 5.03 0.52 3.00
CA CYS A 37 4.02 0.04 3.96
C CYS A 37 2.97 1.13 4.27
N VAL A 38 3.40 2.37 4.40
CA VAL A 38 2.54 3.51 4.73
C VAL A 38 1.90 4.01 3.45
N GLY A 39 0.81 3.35 3.09
CA GLY A 39 0.04 3.65 1.90
C GLY A 39 -1.29 4.35 2.18
N LEU A 40 -2.12 4.40 1.15
CA LEU A 40 -3.47 4.97 1.21
C LEU A 40 -4.38 4.17 2.17
N GLY A 41 -4.10 2.88 2.36
CA GLY A 41 -4.80 2.01 3.30
C GLY A 41 -4.70 2.50 4.75
N ASN A 42 -3.60 3.15 5.14
CA ASN A 42 -3.42 3.70 6.48
C ASN A 42 -4.34 4.90 6.74
N VAL A 43 -4.68 5.66 5.69
CA VAL A 43 -5.47 6.88 5.80
C VAL A 43 -6.97 6.61 5.67
N TRP A 44 -7.41 5.83 4.68
CA TRP A 44 -8.86 5.63 4.47
C TRP A 44 -9.39 4.28 4.94
N ARG A 45 -8.56 3.23 5.00
CA ARG A 45 -9.05 1.85 5.23
C ARG A 45 -8.97 1.51 6.71
N PHE A 46 -7.83 1.75 7.35
CA PHE A 46 -7.66 1.49 8.78
C PHE A 46 -8.67 2.25 9.64
N PRO A 47 -8.86 3.58 9.48
CA PRO A 47 -9.83 4.29 10.30
C PRO A 47 -11.26 3.82 10.07
N TYR A 48 -11.58 3.47 8.81
CA TYR A 48 -12.87 2.89 8.44
C TYR A 48 -13.12 1.54 9.14
N LEU A 49 -12.14 0.63 9.08
CA LEU A 49 -12.25 -0.68 9.73
C LEU A 49 -12.33 -0.56 11.25
N CYS A 50 -11.57 0.36 11.84
CA CYS A 50 -11.62 0.64 13.27
C CYS A 50 -13.05 0.95 13.72
N TYR A 51 -13.71 1.96 13.13
CA TYR A 51 -15.07 2.30 13.56
C TYR A 51 -16.08 1.20 13.23
N ARG A 52 -16.00 0.59 12.03
CA ARG A 52 -16.95 -0.45 11.58
C ARG A 52 -16.94 -1.65 12.51
N ASN A 53 -15.78 -1.97 13.07
CA ASN A 53 -15.54 -3.15 13.89
C ASN A 53 -15.52 -2.87 15.39
N GLY A 54 -16.21 -1.81 15.82
CA GLY A 54 -16.42 -1.51 17.24
C GLY A 54 -15.45 -0.49 17.83
N GLY A 55 -14.89 0.38 16.98
CA GLY A 55 -14.01 1.48 17.35
C GLY A 55 -12.70 1.00 17.96
N GLY A 56 -12.32 1.55 19.11
CA GLY A 56 -11.07 1.22 19.80
C GLY A 56 -10.94 -0.26 20.17
N VAL A 57 -12.05 -1.00 20.25
CA VAL A 57 -12.03 -2.45 20.50
C VAL A 57 -11.39 -3.22 19.34
N PHE A 58 -11.47 -2.72 18.10
CA PHE A 58 -10.81 -3.32 16.93
C PHE A 58 -9.28 -3.35 17.04
N LEU A 59 -8.69 -2.49 17.88
CA LEU A 59 -7.24 -2.49 18.10
C LEU A 59 -6.76 -3.80 18.74
N ILE A 60 -7.60 -4.49 19.51
CA ILE A 60 -7.24 -5.77 20.13
C ILE A 60 -6.93 -6.85 19.06
N PRO A 61 -7.88 -7.23 18.17
CA PRO A 61 -7.60 -8.20 17.13
C PRO A 61 -6.53 -7.70 16.15
N TYR A 62 -6.49 -6.39 15.86
CA TYR A 62 -5.45 -5.81 15.01
C TYR A 62 -4.04 -6.02 15.60
N PHE A 63 -3.81 -5.70 16.88
CA PHE A 63 -2.50 -5.88 17.51
C PHE A 63 -2.14 -7.35 17.71
N ILE A 64 -3.11 -8.22 18.01
CA ILE A 64 -2.86 -9.66 18.09
C ILE A 64 -2.40 -10.21 16.73
N MET A 65 -3.14 -9.89 15.65
CA MET A 65 -2.75 -10.30 14.30
C MET A 65 -1.40 -9.68 13.91
N LEU A 66 -1.17 -8.41 14.23
CA LEU A 66 0.11 -7.76 13.97
C LEU A 66 1.27 -8.48 14.68
N LEU A 67 1.15 -8.78 15.97
CA LEU A 67 2.24 -9.38 16.73
C LEU A 67 2.48 -10.84 16.34
N VAL A 68 1.42 -11.62 16.14
CA VAL A 68 1.50 -13.08 15.96
C VAL A 68 1.65 -13.50 14.49
N THR A 69 1.17 -12.70 13.53
CA THR A 69 1.29 -13.01 12.10
C THR A 69 2.05 -11.94 11.33
N GLY A 70 1.67 -10.68 11.46
CA GLY A 70 2.23 -9.58 10.67
C GLY A 70 3.74 -9.40 10.87
N LEU A 71 4.17 -9.12 12.09
CA LEU A 71 5.56 -8.89 12.45
C LEU A 71 6.46 -10.11 12.16
N PRO A 72 6.06 -11.35 12.49
CA PRO A 72 6.84 -12.53 12.11
C PRO A 72 7.00 -12.69 10.61
N LEU A 73 5.93 -12.58 9.82
CA LEU A 73 6.03 -12.76 8.36
C LEU A 73 6.80 -11.63 7.70
N PHE A 74 6.67 -10.41 8.22
CA PHE A 74 7.46 -9.27 7.77
C PHE A 74 8.96 -9.51 7.97
N LEU A 75 9.36 -9.98 9.16
CA LEU A 75 10.75 -10.36 9.42
C LEU A 75 11.20 -11.47 8.48
N MET A 76 10.37 -12.50 8.28
CA MET A 76 10.68 -13.61 7.37
C MET A 76 10.95 -13.12 5.95
N GLU A 77 10.08 -12.28 5.40
CA GLU A 77 10.20 -11.78 4.03
C GLU A 77 11.44 -10.88 3.85
N LEU A 78 11.72 -9.98 4.81
CA LEU A 78 12.93 -9.15 4.77
C LEU A 78 14.22 -9.97 4.93
N SER A 79 14.24 -10.92 5.88
CA SER A 79 15.39 -11.80 6.11
C SER A 79 15.65 -12.70 4.91
N LEU A 80 14.60 -13.23 4.28
CA LEU A 80 14.71 -14.04 3.07
C LEU A 80 15.29 -13.23 1.90
N GLY A 81 14.83 -12.00 1.71
CA GLY A 81 15.36 -11.10 0.69
C GLY A 81 16.83 -10.74 0.94
N GLN A 82 17.17 -10.30 2.15
CA GLN A 82 18.53 -9.88 2.51
C GLN A 82 19.54 -11.04 2.45
N TYR A 83 19.19 -12.21 2.99
CA TYR A 83 20.08 -13.38 2.97
C TYR A 83 20.24 -13.93 1.55
N GLY A 84 19.13 -14.08 0.83
CA GLY A 84 19.13 -14.67 -0.51
C GLY A 84 19.76 -13.76 -1.57
N ALA A 85 19.84 -12.45 -1.32
CA ALA A 85 20.29 -11.44 -2.27
C ALA A 85 19.71 -11.68 -3.69
N ALA A 86 18.42 -12.04 -3.72
CA ALA A 86 17.67 -12.40 -4.93
C ALA A 86 16.22 -11.91 -4.83
N GLY A 87 15.60 -11.72 -6.00
CA GLY A 87 14.20 -11.33 -6.11
C GLY A 87 13.20 -12.44 -5.77
N PRO A 88 11.89 -12.12 -5.73
CA PRO A 88 10.82 -12.97 -5.22
C PRO A 88 10.72 -14.35 -5.84
N ILE A 89 11.10 -14.53 -7.11
CA ILE A 89 11.09 -15.84 -7.78
C ILE A 89 12.38 -16.60 -7.49
N THR A 90 13.52 -15.96 -7.71
CA THR A 90 14.84 -16.59 -7.68
C THR A 90 15.24 -17.01 -6.26
N VAL A 91 14.74 -16.33 -5.22
CA VAL A 91 15.00 -16.66 -3.82
C VAL A 91 14.52 -18.05 -3.42
N TRP A 92 13.45 -18.56 -4.06
CA TRP A 92 12.92 -19.91 -3.83
C TRP A 92 13.78 -21.03 -4.41
N LYS A 93 14.99 -20.75 -4.92
CA LYS A 93 16.01 -21.78 -5.17
C LYS A 93 16.35 -22.58 -3.90
N CYS A 94 16.13 -22.00 -2.72
CA CYS A 94 16.23 -22.71 -1.44
C CYS A 94 15.18 -23.83 -1.27
N CYS A 95 14.02 -23.72 -1.94
CA CYS A 95 12.96 -24.73 -1.96
C CYS A 95 12.25 -24.73 -3.32
N PRO A 96 12.79 -25.43 -4.34
CA PRO A 96 12.29 -25.35 -5.72
C PRO A 96 10.82 -25.73 -5.90
N LEU A 97 10.29 -26.61 -5.03
CA LEU A 97 8.87 -27.00 -5.02
C LEU A 97 7.94 -25.79 -4.83
N LEU A 98 8.39 -24.76 -4.11
CA LEU A 98 7.62 -23.57 -3.75
C LEU A 98 7.98 -22.35 -4.60
N LYS A 99 8.66 -22.52 -5.73
CA LYS A 99 8.94 -21.42 -6.69
C LYS A 99 7.65 -20.70 -7.14
N GLY A 100 6.52 -21.39 -7.13
CA GLY A 100 5.19 -20.81 -7.42
C GLY A 100 4.77 -19.71 -6.45
N VAL A 101 5.27 -19.69 -5.20
CA VAL A 101 5.01 -18.61 -4.23
C VAL A 101 5.52 -17.29 -4.79
N GLY A 102 6.75 -17.25 -5.29
CA GLY A 102 7.33 -16.06 -5.92
C GLY A 102 6.53 -15.58 -7.13
N VAL A 103 6.05 -16.49 -7.97
CA VAL A 103 5.20 -16.14 -9.13
C VAL A 103 3.87 -15.54 -8.66
N ALA A 104 3.26 -16.12 -7.62
CA ALA A 104 2.02 -15.59 -7.04
C ALA A 104 2.21 -14.17 -6.46
N MET A 105 3.34 -13.90 -5.79
CA MET A 105 3.69 -12.55 -5.32
C MET A 105 3.69 -11.53 -6.49
N LEU A 106 4.26 -11.89 -7.64
CA LEU A 106 4.28 -11.01 -8.82
C LEU A 106 2.89 -10.77 -9.40
N ILE A 107 2.04 -11.81 -9.46
CA ILE A 107 0.67 -11.68 -9.96
C ILE A 107 -0.12 -10.72 -9.07
N VAL A 108 -0.04 -10.89 -7.74
CA VAL A 108 -0.72 -10.00 -6.79
C VAL A 108 -0.18 -8.58 -6.89
N SER A 109 1.15 -8.41 -6.93
CA SER A 109 1.77 -7.09 -7.07
C SER A 109 1.35 -6.40 -8.38
N SER A 110 1.20 -7.15 -9.48
CA SER A 110 0.73 -6.62 -10.76
C SER A 110 -0.72 -6.17 -10.71
N LEU A 111 -1.63 -6.99 -10.15
CA LEU A 111 -3.03 -6.64 -9.97
C LEU A 111 -3.19 -5.39 -9.08
N VAL A 112 -2.41 -5.31 -8.01
CA VAL A 112 -2.43 -4.16 -7.11
C VAL A 112 -1.93 -2.92 -7.80
N SER A 113 -0.83 -3.03 -8.55
CA SER A 113 -0.28 -1.90 -9.31
C SER A 113 -1.28 -1.29 -10.29
N LEU A 114 -2.17 -2.10 -10.88
CA LEU A 114 -3.23 -1.61 -11.78
C LEU A 114 -4.20 -0.68 -11.06
N TYR A 115 -4.89 -1.15 -10.02
CA TYR A 115 -5.93 -0.34 -9.38
C TYR A 115 -5.33 0.76 -8.50
N TYR A 116 -4.18 0.54 -7.86
CA TYR A 116 -3.56 1.54 -6.99
C TYR A 116 -3.15 2.79 -7.78
N ASN A 117 -2.65 2.62 -9.00
CA ASN A 117 -2.28 3.76 -9.84
C ASN A 117 -3.50 4.53 -10.39
N VAL A 118 -4.67 3.88 -10.50
CA VAL A 118 -5.93 4.57 -10.78
C VAL A 118 -6.29 5.52 -9.64
N ILE A 119 -5.98 5.15 -8.39
CA ILE A 119 -6.23 6.03 -7.26
C ILE A 119 -5.29 7.25 -7.28
N ILE A 120 -4.03 7.04 -7.69
CA ILE A 120 -3.10 8.14 -7.91
C ILE A 120 -3.61 9.07 -9.02
N ALA A 121 -4.17 8.52 -10.10
CA ALA A 121 -4.82 9.31 -11.14
C ALA A 121 -5.99 10.15 -10.60
N TRP A 122 -6.81 9.60 -9.71
CA TRP A 122 -7.85 10.36 -9.01
C TRP A 122 -7.25 11.47 -8.13
N ALA A 123 -6.21 11.18 -7.37
CA ALA A 123 -5.51 12.18 -6.56
C ALA A 123 -4.94 13.33 -7.40
N LEU A 124 -4.34 13.02 -8.56
CA LEU A 124 -3.85 14.02 -9.53
C LEU A 124 -4.99 14.87 -10.10
N TYR A 125 -6.11 14.26 -10.45
CA TYR A 125 -7.29 14.96 -10.96
C TYR A 125 -7.83 15.97 -9.92
N TYR A 126 -7.99 15.51 -8.68
CA TYR A 126 -8.42 16.38 -7.58
C TYR A 126 -7.40 17.47 -7.27
N LEU A 127 -6.10 17.13 -7.22
CA LEU A 127 -5.03 18.10 -6.98
C LEU A 127 -5.04 19.22 -8.03
N GLY A 128 -5.18 18.89 -9.31
CA GLY A 128 -5.32 19.89 -10.38
C GLY A 128 -6.56 20.76 -10.20
N SER A 129 -7.66 20.15 -9.74
CA SER A 129 -8.93 20.84 -9.47
C SER A 129 -8.94 21.64 -8.15
N SER A 130 -7.93 21.49 -7.30
CA SER A 130 -7.80 22.24 -6.03
C SER A 130 -7.22 23.64 -6.20
N PHE A 131 -6.64 23.98 -7.36
CA PHE A 131 -6.04 25.29 -7.66
C PHE A 131 -7.07 26.36 -8.07
N GLN A 132 -8.22 26.37 -7.41
CA GLN A 132 -9.28 27.36 -7.64
C GLN A 132 -10.06 27.63 -6.35
N SER A 133 -10.69 28.81 -6.29
CA SER A 133 -11.60 29.20 -5.21
C SER A 133 -12.88 29.77 -5.82
N PRO A 134 -14.07 29.23 -5.52
CA PRO A 134 -14.37 28.09 -4.63
C PRO A 134 -13.97 26.72 -5.23
N LEU A 135 -13.76 25.72 -4.36
CA LEU A 135 -13.48 24.34 -4.77
C LEU A 135 -14.65 23.74 -5.57
N PRO A 136 -14.40 22.91 -6.60
CA PRO A 136 -15.48 22.43 -7.49
C PRO A 136 -16.47 21.48 -6.82
N TRP A 137 -16.12 20.86 -5.69
CA TRP A 137 -17.03 20.05 -4.86
C TRP A 137 -17.65 20.82 -3.68
N SER A 138 -17.45 22.15 -3.62
CA SER A 138 -18.09 23.00 -2.62
C SER A 138 -19.50 23.41 -3.08
N CYS A 139 -20.42 23.61 -2.14
CA CYS A 139 -21.70 24.27 -2.40
C CYS A 139 -21.56 25.71 -2.89
N ASN A 140 -20.43 26.36 -2.61
CA ASN A 140 -20.17 27.73 -3.08
C ASN A 140 -19.79 27.76 -4.56
N ALA A 141 -19.51 26.61 -5.19
CA ALA A 141 -19.21 26.55 -6.61
C ALA A 141 -20.46 26.86 -7.44
N PRO A 142 -20.37 27.73 -8.48
CA PRO A 142 -21.52 28.11 -9.29
C PRO A 142 -22.27 26.91 -9.90
N ALA A 143 -21.54 25.88 -10.33
CA ALA A 143 -22.13 24.66 -10.90
C ALA A 143 -22.95 23.83 -9.90
N ASN A 144 -22.76 24.05 -8.59
CA ASN A 144 -23.43 23.32 -7.51
C ASN A 144 -24.46 24.18 -6.77
N ALA A 145 -24.58 25.46 -7.11
CA ALA A 145 -25.41 26.41 -6.38
C ALA A 145 -26.88 25.95 -6.33
N GLU A 146 -27.43 25.48 -7.45
CA GLU A 146 -28.81 24.97 -7.51
C GLU A 146 -29.00 23.67 -6.71
N LEU A 147 -27.98 22.79 -6.68
CA LEU A 147 -28.03 21.53 -5.93
C LEU A 147 -28.02 21.74 -4.41
N CYS A 148 -27.45 22.85 -3.93
CA CYS A 148 -27.41 23.20 -2.52
C CYS A 148 -28.54 24.16 -2.09
N GLN A 149 -29.32 24.71 -3.02
CA GLN A 149 -30.43 25.65 -2.73
C GLN A 149 -31.82 24.99 -2.69
N VAL A 150 -31.99 23.78 -3.22
CA VAL A 150 -33.29 23.08 -3.19
C VAL A 150 -33.45 22.34 -1.85
N GLY A 151 -33.93 23.07 -0.84
CA GLY A 151 -34.50 22.52 0.38
C GLY A 151 -34.31 23.42 1.61
N ASP A 152 -35.38 24.12 2.00
CA ASP A 152 -35.75 24.22 3.43
C ASP A 152 -36.56 22.94 3.72
N PRO A 153 -36.24 22.13 4.75
CA PRO A 153 -35.49 22.40 5.99
C PRO A 153 -33.96 22.28 5.78
N PRO A 154 -33.10 22.48 6.80
CA PRO A 154 -31.66 22.75 6.62
C PRO A 154 -30.95 21.67 5.82
N CYS A 155 -29.67 21.89 5.51
CA CYS A 155 -28.70 20.93 4.95
C CYS A 155 -28.57 19.55 5.69
N ASP A 156 -29.60 19.07 6.37
CA ASP A 156 -29.72 17.93 7.27
C ASP A 156 -29.85 16.57 6.53
N ILE A 157 -30.08 16.55 5.20
CA ILE A 157 -30.33 15.28 4.47
C ILE A 157 -29.47 15.10 3.20
N TRP A 158 -29.05 16.17 2.52
CA TRP A 158 -28.52 16.07 1.14
C TRP A 158 -27.00 16.24 0.98
N GLY A 159 -26.26 16.58 2.04
CA GLY A 159 -24.80 16.74 1.97
C GLY A 159 -24.04 15.50 1.45
N PRO A 160 -24.29 14.28 1.97
CA PRO A 160 -23.68 13.06 1.44
C PRO A 160 -24.04 12.80 -0.03
N VAL A 161 -25.20 13.31 -0.49
CA VAL A 161 -25.69 13.16 -1.85
C VAL A 161 -24.91 14.05 -2.82
N LEU A 162 -24.47 15.26 -2.44
CA LEU A 162 -23.73 16.14 -3.34
C LEU A 162 -22.33 15.61 -3.66
N GLY A 163 -21.54 15.26 -2.63
CA GLY A 163 -20.20 14.71 -2.84
C GLY A 163 -20.24 13.38 -3.61
N GLY A 164 -21.18 12.49 -3.27
CA GLY A 164 -21.38 11.22 -3.95
C GLY A 164 -21.87 11.39 -5.39
N LYS A 165 -22.77 12.34 -5.66
CA LYS A 165 -23.29 12.64 -7.00
C LYS A 165 -22.24 13.32 -7.87
N LEU A 166 -21.44 14.25 -7.33
CA LEU A 166 -20.35 14.90 -8.05
C LEU A 166 -19.24 13.90 -8.41
N TRP A 167 -18.82 13.07 -7.46
CA TRP A 167 -17.87 11.98 -7.71
C TRP A 167 -18.41 10.96 -8.73
N GLY A 168 -19.65 10.51 -8.55
CA GLY A 168 -20.29 9.53 -9.43
C GLY A 168 -20.58 10.06 -10.84
N GLN A 169 -21.04 11.30 -10.99
CA GLN A 169 -21.42 11.88 -12.29
C GLN A 169 -20.27 12.62 -12.98
N GLN A 170 -19.57 13.52 -12.28
CA GLN A 170 -18.57 14.39 -12.90
C GLN A 170 -17.19 13.77 -12.96
N VAL A 171 -16.76 13.05 -11.92
CA VAL A 171 -15.41 12.47 -11.93
C VAL A 171 -15.41 11.10 -12.61
N LEU A 172 -16.18 10.15 -12.07
CA LEU A 172 -16.23 8.78 -12.59
C LEU A 172 -17.13 8.64 -13.83
N GLY A 173 -18.31 9.24 -13.85
CA GLY A 173 -19.30 9.06 -14.92
C GLY A 173 -20.12 7.77 -14.82
N VAL A 174 -20.20 7.17 -13.62
CA VAL A 174 -20.87 5.87 -13.33
C VAL A 174 -22.35 5.87 -13.69
N THR A 175 -23.00 7.03 -13.70
CA THR A 175 -24.42 7.14 -14.07
C THR A 175 -24.73 6.75 -15.53
N HIS A 176 -23.70 6.55 -16.35
CA HIS A 176 -23.82 6.09 -17.74
C HIS A 176 -23.53 4.59 -17.91
N SER A 177 -23.30 3.85 -16.82
CA SER A 177 -23.02 2.41 -16.85
C SER A 177 -24.12 1.65 -16.13
N SER A 178 -24.59 0.56 -16.76
CA SER A 178 -25.58 -0.35 -16.18
C SER A 178 -24.96 -1.40 -15.23
N GLY A 179 -23.63 -1.49 -15.15
CA GLY A 179 -22.90 -2.45 -14.30
C GLY A 179 -21.60 -2.96 -14.93
N LEU A 180 -21.07 -4.08 -14.41
CA LEU A 180 -19.76 -4.63 -14.82
C LEU A 180 -19.68 -4.98 -16.32
N GLY A 181 -20.78 -5.44 -16.92
CA GLY A 181 -20.86 -5.82 -18.34
C GLY A 181 -20.90 -4.63 -19.31
N ASP A 182 -21.03 -3.41 -18.79
CA ASP A 182 -21.19 -2.18 -19.56
C ASP A 182 -20.19 -1.13 -19.04
N PRO A 183 -18.90 -1.26 -19.37
CA PRO A 183 -17.87 -0.33 -18.89
C PRO A 183 -18.04 1.08 -19.46
N GLY A 184 -18.74 1.25 -20.59
CA GLY A 184 -18.90 2.54 -21.24
C GLY A 184 -17.59 3.10 -21.82
N ALA A 185 -17.57 4.40 -22.10
CA ALA A 185 -16.41 5.06 -22.71
C ALA A 185 -15.31 5.37 -21.69
N VAL A 186 -14.05 5.41 -22.16
CA VAL A 186 -12.91 5.86 -21.36
C VAL A 186 -13.05 7.34 -21.00
N ARG A 187 -12.93 7.68 -19.72
CA ARG A 187 -12.91 9.07 -19.26
C ARG A 187 -11.56 9.70 -19.57
N TRP A 188 -11.46 10.40 -20.70
CA TRP A 188 -10.20 11.02 -21.16
C TRP A 188 -9.43 11.86 -20.11
N PRO A 189 -10.07 12.67 -19.24
CA PRO A 189 -9.35 13.37 -18.18
C PRO A 189 -8.65 12.42 -17.21
N LEU A 190 -9.32 11.33 -16.80
CA LEU A 190 -8.73 10.31 -15.93
C LEU A 190 -7.67 9.47 -16.65
N ALA A 191 -7.85 9.19 -17.94
CA ALA A 191 -6.83 8.54 -18.76
C ALA A 191 -5.55 9.39 -18.84
N LEU A 192 -5.67 10.72 -18.99
CA LEU A 192 -4.53 11.62 -18.94
C LEU A 192 -3.86 11.63 -17.56
N CYS A 193 -4.63 11.72 -16.47
CA CYS A 193 -4.08 11.62 -15.12
C CYS A 193 -3.38 10.28 -14.86
N LEU A 194 -3.92 9.17 -15.40
CA LEU A 194 -3.32 7.85 -15.30
C LEU A 194 -2.02 7.75 -16.11
N LEU A 195 -1.96 8.38 -17.29
CA LEU A 195 -0.73 8.49 -18.07
C LEU A 195 0.35 9.29 -17.32
N VAL A 196 -0.04 10.40 -16.71
CA VAL A 196 0.86 11.21 -15.87
C VAL A 196 1.35 10.39 -14.66
N ALA A 197 0.47 9.65 -14.01
CA ALA A 197 0.83 8.80 -12.86
C ALA A 197 1.85 7.71 -13.26
N TRP A 198 1.62 6.98 -14.36
CA TRP A 198 2.59 5.99 -14.87
C TRP A 198 3.90 6.62 -15.33
N THR A 199 3.85 7.82 -15.91
CA THR A 199 5.05 8.57 -16.30
C THR A 199 5.85 8.98 -15.07
N LEU A 200 5.19 9.44 -14.00
CA LEU A 200 5.83 9.77 -12.74
C LEU A 200 6.52 8.55 -12.14
N VAL A 201 5.82 7.41 -12.07
CA VAL A 201 6.41 6.15 -11.59
C VAL A 201 7.62 5.75 -12.42
N PHE A 202 7.51 5.81 -13.75
CA PHE A 202 8.63 5.53 -14.67
C PHE A 202 9.83 6.43 -14.38
N LEU A 203 9.64 7.75 -14.34
CA LEU A 203 10.71 8.73 -14.13
C LEU A 203 11.40 8.56 -12.78
N CYS A 204 10.64 8.34 -11.70
CA CYS A 204 11.20 8.11 -10.37
C CYS A 204 11.96 6.79 -10.26
N MET A 205 11.57 5.78 -11.02
CA MET A 205 12.18 4.43 -11.02
C MET A 205 13.26 4.25 -12.09
N LEU A 206 13.55 5.25 -12.93
CA LEU A 206 14.50 5.14 -14.04
C LEU A 206 15.83 4.49 -13.62
N LYS A 207 16.43 4.96 -12.52
CA LYS A 207 17.71 4.42 -11.98
C LYS A 207 17.52 3.34 -10.91
N GLY A 208 16.35 2.70 -10.84
CA GLY A 208 15.98 1.77 -9.77
C GLY A 208 16.16 2.38 -8.39
N ILE A 209 16.65 1.58 -7.43
CA ILE A 209 16.89 1.97 -6.04
C ILE A 209 17.76 3.24 -5.86
N ARG A 210 18.62 3.59 -6.83
CA ARG A 210 19.45 4.80 -6.75
C ARG A 210 18.67 6.09 -6.98
N SER A 211 17.57 6.02 -7.73
CA SER A 211 16.66 7.15 -7.94
C SER A 211 15.53 7.12 -6.91
N SER A 212 14.83 5.99 -6.80
CA SER A 212 13.70 5.86 -5.87
C SER A 212 14.13 6.09 -4.42
N GLY A 213 15.29 5.55 -4.01
CA GLY A 213 15.88 5.79 -2.68
C GLY A 213 16.16 7.27 -2.34
N LYS A 214 16.30 8.14 -3.35
CA LYS A 214 16.41 9.60 -3.14
C LYS A 214 15.05 10.27 -3.06
N VAL A 215 14.11 9.86 -3.92
CA VAL A 215 12.75 10.41 -3.98
C VAL A 215 12.01 10.18 -2.65
N VAL A 216 12.17 9.00 -2.05
CA VAL A 216 11.51 8.62 -0.78
C VAL A 216 11.84 9.51 0.41
N TYR A 217 12.94 10.26 0.38
CA TYR A 217 13.20 11.25 1.43
C TYR A 217 12.12 12.31 1.51
N VAL A 218 11.52 12.68 0.39
CA VAL A 218 10.41 13.63 0.34
C VAL A 218 9.08 12.88 0.39
N THR A 219 8.89 11.88 -0.46
CA THR A 219 7.58 11.24 -0.61
C THR A 219 7.16 10.44 0.64
N ALA A 220 8.10 9.82 1.37
CA ALA A 220 7.77 9.08 2.58
C ALA A 220 7.66 9.98 3.81
N THR A 221 8.33 11.14 3.85
CA THR A 221 8.32 12.04 5.02
C THR A 221 7.20 13.08 4.96
N PHE A 222 6.84 13.55 3.76
CA PHE A 222 5.81 14.57 3.55
C PHE A 222 4.44 14.18 4.14
N PRO A 223 3.95 12.94 4.01
CA PRO A 223 2.70 12.52 4.64
C PRO A 223 2.67 12.70 6.15
N TYR A 224 3.79 12.45 6.85
CA TYR A 224 3.86 12.66 8.30
C TYR A 224 3.69 14.13 8.69
N LEU A 225 4.28 15.04 7.91
CA LEU A 225 4.10 16.47 8.10
C LEU A 225 2.64 16.88 7.90
N VAL A 226 2.01 16.41 6.82
CA VAL A 226 0.60 16.72 6.53
C VAL A 226 -0.32 16.13 7.58
N LEU A 227 -0.11 14.89 8.00
CA LEU A 227 -0.89 14.26 9.07
C LEU A 227 -0.78 15.06 10.38
N LEU A 228 0.42 15.51 10.76
CA LEU A 228 0.60 16.35 11.95
C LEU A 228 -0.18 17.66 11.84
N ILE A 229 -0.08 18.35 10.69
CA ILE A 229 -0.82 19.59 10.43
C ILE A 229 -2.34 19.36 10.51
N LEU A 230 -2.85 18.28 9.89
CA LEU A 230 -4.27 17.94 9.90
C LEU A 230 -4.78 17.52 11.28
N ILE A 231 -3.94 16.86 12.10
CA ILE A 231 -4.30 16.55 13.50
C ILE A 231 -4.43 17.83 14.32
N VAL A 232 -3.47 18.75 14.22
CA VAL A 232 -3.53 20.03 14.93
C VAL A 232 -4.74 20.84 14.48
N GLN A 233 -4.95 20.96 13.16
CA GLN A 233 -6.12 21.64 12.62
C GLN A 233 -7.42 20.98 13.08
N GLY A 234 -7.50 19.65 12.98
CA GLY A 234 -8.65 18.86 13.39
C GLY A 234 -8.99 19.04 14.86
N ALA A 235 -7.98 19.09 15.74
CA ALA A 235 -8.16 19.33 17.17
C ALA A 235 -8.71 20.72 17.49
N MET A 236 -8.48 21.71 16.62
CA MET A 236 -8.99 23.08 16.78
C MET A 236 -10.43 23.27 16.26
N LEU A 237 -11.00 22.27 15.58
CA LEU A 237 -12.36 22.36 15.02
C LEU A 237 -13.43 22.01 16.05
N ASP A 238 -14.54 22.75 16.01
CA ASP A 238 -15.76 22.41 16.74
C ASP A 238 -16.31 21.05 16.27
N GLY A 239 -16.75 20.20 17.20
CA GLY A 239 -17.29 18.86 16.88
C GLY A 239 -16.22 17.79 16.60
N SER A 240 -14.94 18.15 16.64
CA SER A 240 -13.83 17.20 16.46
C SER A 240 -13.84 16.06 17.48
N LEU A 241 -14.20 16.35 18.73
CA LEU A 241 -14.32 15.37 19.80
C LEU A 241 -15.38 14.30 19.51
N ASP A 242 -16.48 14.64 18.85
CA ASP A 242 -17.52 13.67 18.51
C ASP A 242 -17.04 12.70 17.43
N GLY A 243 -16.24 13.19 16.49
CA GLY A 243 -15.52 12.36 15.53
C GLY A 243 -14.54 11.39 16.19
N VAL A 244 -13.72 11.87 17.13
CA VAL A 244 -12.76 11.04 17.87
C VAL A 244 -13.46 10.01 18.75
N ARG A 245 -14.57 10.39 19.42
CA ARG A 245 -15.42 9.46 20.18
C ARG A 245 -16.01 8.38 19.28
N PHE A 246 -16.40 8.73 18.05
CA PHE A 246 -16.90 7.76 17.09
C PHE A 246 -15.81 6.78 16.66
N TYR A 247 -14.60 7.28 16.36
CA TYR A 247 -13.43 6.47 16.01
C TYR A 247 -13.01 5.51 17.13
N LEU A 248 -12.98 5.96 18.38
CA LEU A 248 -12.53 5.19 19.54
C LEU A 248 -13.68 4.70 20.43
N SER A 249 -14.87 4.55 19.85
CA SER A 249 -16.02 3.92 20.52
C SER A 249 -15.68 2.49 20.96
N SER A 250 -16.38 1.95 21.96
CA SER A 250 -16.04 0.65 22.56
C SER A 250 -17.21 -0.34 22.55
N ASP A 251 -17.50 -0.90 21.38
CA ASP A 251 -18.51 -1.97 21.25
C ASP A 251 -17.87 -3.36 21.36
N TRP A 252 -17.78 -3.86 22.58
CA TRP A 252 -17.22 -5.18 22.91
C TRP A 252 -17.95 -6.36 22.26
N ARG A 253 -19.21 -6.19 21.84
CA ARG A 253 -19.96 -7.27 21.19
C ARG A 253 -19.34 -7.66 19.86
N ARG A 254 -18.66 -6.72 19.20
CA ARG A 254 -18.01 -6.92 17.89
C ARG A 254 -16.89 -7.96 17.93
N LEU A 255 -16.16 -8.12 19.05
CA LEU A 255 -15.08 -9.12 19.17
C LEU A 255 -15.54 -10.56 18.97
N ARG A 256 -16.84 -10.85 19.18
CA ARG A 256 -17.39 -12.19 18.96
C ARG A 256 -17.56 -12.53 17.48
N SER A 257 -17.46 -11.56 16.59
CA SER A 257 -17.61 -11.77 15.15
C SER A 257 -16.29 -12.20 14.53
N ALA A 258 -16.28 -13.36 13.84
CA ALA A 258 -15.13 -13.81 13.07
C ALA A 258 -14.73 -12.81 11.97
N GLN A 259 -15.69 -12.05 11.43
CA GLN A 259 -15.43 -11.02 10.43
C GLN A 259 -14.46 -9.94 10.96
N VAL A 260 -14.56 -9.59 12.25
CA VAL A 260 -13.68 -8.57 12.86
C VAL A 260 -12.22 -9.01 12.87
N TRP A 261 -11.99 -10.30 13.14
CA TRP A 261 -10.66 -10.91 13.11
C TRP A 261 -10.13 -11.07 11.68
N SER A 262 -11.00 -11.43 10.73
CA SER A 262 -10.66 -11.50 9.31
C SER A 262 -10.28 -10.13 8.75
N ASP A 263 -11.05 -9.08 9.08
CA ASP A 263 -10.75 -7.70 8.69
C ASP A 263 -9.44 -7.20 9.30
N ALA A 264 -9.16 -7.54 10.57
CA ALA A 264 -7.91 -7.23 11.24
C ALA A 264 -6.72 -7.89 10.55
N ALA A 265 -6.82 -9.19 10.24
CA ALA A 265 -5.78 -9.92 9.51
C ALA A 265 -5.55 -9.30 8.12
N SER A 266 -6.63 -9.15 7.32
CA SER A 266 -6.53 -8.55 5.98
C SER A 266 -5.90 -7.16 6.01
N GLN A 267 -6.25 -6.33 7.00
CA GLN A 267 -5.64 -5.02 7.17
C GLN A 267 -4.15 -5.10 7.50
N VAL A 268 -3.71 -6.03 8.35
CA VAL A 268 -2.28 -6.22 8.67
C VAL A 268 -1.50 -6.65 7.43
N PHE A 269 -1.99 -7.63 6.67
CA PHE A 269 -1.34 -8.11 5.44
C PHE A 269 -1.26 -7.03 4.38
N TYR A 270 -2.38 -6.34 4.15
CA TYR A 270 -2.47 -5.27 3.18
C TYR A 270 -1.59 -4.07 3.55
N SER A 271 -1.62 -3.64 4.82
CA SER A 271 -0.89 -2.47 5.29
C SER A 271 0.61 -2.71 5.38
N LEU A 272 1.05 -3.91 5.74
CA LEU A 272 2.49 -4.22 5.73
C LEU A 272 3.00 -4.62 4.35
N GLY A 273 2.13 -4.89 3.38
CA GLY A 273 2.53 -5.33 2.04
C GLY A 273 3.24 -6.69 2.04
N ILE A 274 2.86 -7.58 2.97
CA ILE A 274 3.44 -8.93 3.13
C ILE A 274 2.93 -9.85 2.03
N GLY A 275 3.84 -10.58 1.38
CA GLY A 275 3.48 -11.52 0.31
C GLY A 275 3.28 -10.87 -1.07
N PHE A 276 3.72 -9.62 -1.24
CA PHE A 276 3.72 -8.93 -2.53
C PHE A 276 5.10 -9.00 -3.21
N GLY A 277 6.16 -9.38 -2.48
CA GLY A 277 7.53 -9.48 -3.00
C GLY A 277 8.27 -8.15 -3.13
N GLY A 278 7.61 -7.02 -2.88
CA GLY A 278 8.23 -5.69 -2.85
C GLY A 278 9.24 -5.55 -1.70
N LEU A 279 8.85 -5.94 -0.47
CA LEU A 279 9.73 -5.97 0.71
C LEU A 279 10.93 -6.87 0.48
N LEU A 280 10.69 -8.07 -0.03
CA LEU A 280 11.74 -9.05 -0.33
C LEU A 280 12.75 -8.44 -1.30
N SER A 281 12.28 -7.81 -2.38
CA SER A 281 13.13 -7.16 -3.37
C SER A 281 13.93 -6.01 -2.78
N MET A 282 13.30 -5.12 -2.01
CA MET A 282 14.00 -4.01 -1.36
C MET A 282 15.07 -4.49 -0.35
N ALA A 283 14.77 -5.51 0.44
CA ALA A 283 15.71 -6.11 1.38
C ALA A 283 16.88 -6.80 0.69
N SER A 284 16.63 -7.30 -0.52
CA SER A 284 17.64 -8.01 -1.29
C SER A 284 18.78 -7.12 -1.83
N TYR A 285 18.62 -5.80 -1.72
CA TYR A 285 19.66 -4.78 -1.98
C TYR A 285 20.38 -4.31 -0.70
N ASN A 286 20.05 -4.86 0.47
CA ASN A 286 20.76 -4.56 1.70
C ASN A 286 22.16 -5.17 1.71
N LYS A 287 23.03 -4.58 2.52
CA LYS A 287 24.27 -5.25 2.92
C LYS A 287 23.93 -6.49 3.73
N PHE A 288 24.71 -7.55 3.55
CA PHE A 288 24.52 -8.82 4.23
C PHE A 288 24.50 -8.66 5.77
N ASP A 289 25.35 -7.77 6.28
CA ASP A 289 25.53 -7.51 7.71
C ASP A 289 24.52 -6.53 8.34
N ASN A 290 23.48 -6.14 7.60
CA ASN A 290 22.50 -5.18 8.09
C ASN A 290 21.56 -5.80 9.14
N ASN A 291 21.25 -5.06 10.20
CA ASN A 291 20.38 -5.53 11.28
C ASN A 291 18.90 -5.49 10.86
N VAL A 292 18.45 -6.58 10.24
CA VAL A 292 17.08 -6.76 9.73
C VAL A 292 16.01 -6.80 10.82
N ILE A 293 16.33 -7.31 12.03
CA ILE A 293 15.39 -7.36 13.16
C ILE A 293 15.03 -5.94 13.63
N ARG A 294 16.05 -5.09 13.82
CA ARG A 294 15.82 -3.69 14.21
C ARG A 294 15.00 -2.97 13.15
N ASP A 295 15.32 -3.18 11.89
CA ASP A 295 14.66 -2.49 10.79
C ASP A 295 13.19 -2.94 10.69
N THR A 296 12.93 -4.25 10.84
CA THR A 296 11.58 -4.82 10.95
C THR A 296 10.76 -4.14 12.05
N LEU A 297 11.30 -4.00 13.26
CA LEU A 297 10.59 -3.36 14.37
C LEU A 297 10.30 -1.88 14.09
N ILE A 298 11.27 -1.14 13.57
CA ILE A 298 11.10 0.29 13.25
C ILE A 298 10.01 0.48 12.19
N ILE A 299 10.05 -0.29 11.10
CA ILE A 299 9.12 -0.13 9.98
C ILE A 299 7.69 -0.53 10.39
N THR A 300 7.53 -1.67 11.06
CA THR A 300 6.20 -2.16 11.49
C THR A 300 5.56 -1.25 12.53
N MET A 301 6.33 -0.75 13.51
CA MET A 301 5.85 0.25 14.47
C MET A 301 5.48 1.56 13.77
N GLY A 302 6.34 2.07 12.88
CA GLY A 302 6.08 3.27 12.09
C GLY A 302 4.78 3.17 11.28
N ASN A 303 4.56 2.04 10.61
CA ASN A 303 3.33 1.75 9.88
C ASN A 303 2.08 1.81 10.79
N CYS A 304 2.13 1.14 11.95
CA CYS A 304 1.00 1.08 12.87
C CYS A 304 0.69 2.42 13.52
N PHE A 305 1.72 3.16 13.94
CA PHE A 305 1.53 4.51 14.46
C PHE A 305 0.90 5.41 13.40
N THR A 306 1.35 5.31 12.15
CA THR A 306 0.80 6.14 11.07
C THR A 306 -0.68 5.85 10.85
N SER A 307 -1.08 4.57 10.80
CA SER A 307 -2.49 4.17 10.71
C SER A 307 -3.33 4.72 11.87
N PHE A 308 -2.83 4.60 13.10
CA PHE A 308 -3.54 5.06 14.28
C PHE A 308 -3.72 6.59 14.30
N PHE A 309 -2.66 7.35 14.00
CA PHE A 309 -2.66 8.82 13.96
C PHE A 309 -3.45 9.37 12.77
N ALA A 310 -3.40 8.72 11.60
CA ALA A 310 -4.23 9.07 10.47
C ALA A 310 -5.73 8.98 10.81
N GLY A 311 -6.12 8.03 11.68
CA GLY A 311 -7.48 7.98 12.21
C GLY A 311 -7.91 9.25 12.93
N PHE A 312 -7.05 9.87 13.74
CA PHE A 312 -7.35 11.16 14.37
C PHE A 312 -7.46 12.29 13.35
N ALA A 313 -6.56 12.35 12.37
CA ALA A 313 -6.60 13.35 11.30
C ALA A 313 -7.94 13.27 10.53
N ILE A 314 -8.38 12.07 10.19
CA ILE A 314 -9.59 11.85 9.41
C ILE A 314 -10.86 12.09 10.23
N PHE A 315 -10.97 11.47 11.41
CA PHE A 315 -12.21 11.53 12.19
C PHE A 315 -12.45 12.87 12.87
N SER A 316 -11.41 13.62 13.24
CA SER A 316 -11.60 14.97 13.79
C SER A 316 -12.27 15.91 12.78
N VAL A 317 -11.83 15.89 11.52
CA VAL A 317 -12.40 16.71 10.44
C VAL A 317 -13.80 16.20 10.04
N LEU A 318 -14.03 14.88 10.02
CA LEU A 318 -15.38 14.32 9.80
C LEU A 318 -16.35 14.67 10.93
N GLY A 319 -15.89 14.73 12.18
CA GLY A 319 -16.68 15.19 13.32
C GLY A 319 -17.14 16.65 13.15
N HIS A 320 -16.24 17.51 12.66
CA HIS A 320 -16.59 18.88 12.29
C HIS A 320 -17.65 18.95 11.19
N MET A 321 -17.50 18.15 10.12
CA MET A 321 -18.52 18.07 9.07
C MET A 321 -19.87 17.63 9.64
N ALA A 322 -19.88 16.56 10.45
CA ALA A 322 -21.08 16.03 11.07
C ALA A 322 -21.81 17.09 11.90
N LEU A 323 -21.07 17.88 12.70
CA LEU A 323 -21.62 18.99 13.47
C LEU A 323 -22.21 20.08 12.56
N ARG A 324 -21.48 20.51 11.53
CA ARG A 324 -21.93 21.55 10.59
C ARG A 324 -23.19 21.15 9.83
N LYS A 325 -23.29 19.88 9.47
CA LYS A 325 -24.45 19.30 8.76
C LYS A 325 -25.55 18.79 9.69
N ARG A 326 -25.34 18.82 11.02
CA ARG A 326 -26.26 18.27 12.03
C ARG A 326 -26.67 16.81 11.78
N VAL A 327 -25.75 16.02 11.24
CA VAL A 327 -25.94 14.59 11.00
C VAL A 327 -25.02 13.75 11.88
N PRO A 328 -25.36 12.49 12.18
CA PRO A 328 -24.46 11.59 12.90
C PRO A 328 -23.16 11.34 12.11
N VAL A 329 -22.02 11.23 12.80
CA VAL A 329 -20.69 10.98 12.18
C VAL A 329 -20.69 9.75 11.27
N GLY A 330 -21.43 8.70 11.62
CA GLY A 330 -21.54 7.49 10.81
C GLY A 330 -22.16 7.70 9.42
N SER A 331 -22.96 8.76 9.22
CA SER A 331 -23.58 9.08 7.93
C SER A 331 -22.62 9.76 6.94
N VAL A 332 -21.55 10.38 7.45
CA VAL A 332 -20.52 11.04 6.64
C VAL A 332 -19.29 10.15 6.43
N ALA A 333 -19.13 9.10 7.23
CA ALA A 333 -18.02 8.14 7.13
C ALA A 333 -18.27 7.09 6.03
N SER A 334 -17.89 7.41 4.79
CA SER A 334 -17.94 6.46 3.65
C SER A 334 -16.88 5.35 3.75
N SER A 335 -17.09 4.24 3.01
CA SER A 335 -16.11 3.15 2.91
C SER A 335 -15.15 3.32 1.74
N GLY A 336 -13.91 2.85 1.91
CA GLY A 336 -12.93 2.75 0.81
C GLY A 336 -12.61 4.10 0.16
N PRO A 337 -12.48 4.17 -1.18
CA PRO A 337 -12.18 5.43 -1.89
C PRO A 337 -13.20 6.55 -1.62
N GLY A 338 -14.46 6.23 -1.31
CA GLY A 338 -15.47 7.23 -0.97
C GLY A 338 -15.08 8.07 0.24
N LEU A 339 -14.35 7.52 1.21
CA LEU A 339 -13.89 8.31 2.35
C LEU A 339 -12.95 9.44 1.92
N ALA A 340 -11.99 9.14 1.04
CA ALA A 340 -10.95 10.08 0.64
C ALA A 340 -11.30 10.98 -0.54
N PHE A 341 -12.20 10.53 -1.43
CA PHE A 341 -12.57 11.29 -2.64
C PHE A 341 -13.97 11.90 -2.58
N VAL A 342 -14.79 11.53 -1.60
CA VAL A 342 -16.13 12.10 -1.40
C VAL A 342 -16.22 12.83 -0.07
N ALA A 343 -16.15 12.09 1.04
CA ALA A 343 -16.42 12.66 2.36
C ALA A 343 -15.34 13.66 2.78
N TYR A 344 -14.06 13.30 2.63
CA TYR A 344 -12.98 14.16 3.11
C TYR A 344 -12.83 15.46 2.32
N PRO A 345 -12.86 15.48 0.96
CA PRO A 345 -12.75 16.73 0.21
C PRO A 345 -13.90 17.69 0.50
N GLU A 346 -15.10 17.15 0.69
CA GLU A 346 -16.25 17.93 1.14
C GLU A 346 -15.99 18.52 2.53
N ALA A 347 -15.42 17.76 3.47
CA ALA A 347 -15.06 18.23 4.80
C ALA A 347 -14.06 19.40 4.73
N LEU A 348 -13.04 19.26 3.88
CA LEU A 348 -12.03 20.29 3.65
C LEU A 348 -12.63 21.56 3.02
N SER A 349 -13.69 21.42 2.23
CA SER A 349 -14.38 22.57 1.62
C SER A 349 -15.07 23.48 2.64
N LEU A 350 -15.36 22.98 3.85
CA LEU A 350 -15.95 23.72 4.95
C LEU A 350 -14.92 24.53 5.76
N LEU A 351 -13.63 24.29 5.56
CA LEU A 351 -12.57 24.97 6.27
C LEU A 351 -12.26 26.35 5.65
N PRO A 352 -11.91 27.36 6.46
CA PRO A 352 -11.40 28.62 5.92
C PRO A 352 -10.09 28.35 5.17
N GLY A 353 -9.94 28.96 3.99
CA GLY A 353 -8.80 28.67 3.10
C GLY A 353 -8.83 27.26 2.50
N SER A 354 -10.02 26.71 2.22
CA SER A 354 -10.22 25.34 1.72
C SER A 354 -9.30 24.87 0.57
N PRO A 355 -8.86 25.71 -0.40
CA PRO A 355 -7.90 25.27 -1.42
C PRO A 355 -6.58 24.78 -0.82
N PHE A 356 -6.05 25.45 0.21
CA PHE A 356 -4.79 25.08 0.85
C PHE A 356 -4.86 23.66 1.46
N TRP A 357 -5.92 23.40 2.22
CA TRP A 357 -6.14 22.10 2.86
C TRP A 357 -6.33 20.98 1.84
N SER A 358 -7.05 21.26 0.76
CA SER A 358 -7.26 20.30 -0.32
C SER A 358 -5.96 19.98 -1.07
N ILE A 359 -5.15 20.99 -1.42
CA ILE A 359 -3.85 20.79 -2.08
C ILE A 359 -2.95 19.92 -1.20
N LEU A 360 -2.82 20.24 0.10
CA LEU A 360 -2.02 19.45 1.03
C LEU A 360 -2.49 18.00 1.13
N PHE A 361 -3.81 17.78 1.24
CA PHE A 361 -4.38 16.45 1.36
C PHE A 361 -4.16 15.61 0.10
N PHE A 362 -4.44 16.13 -1.09
CA PHE A 362 -4.25 15.37 -2.33
C PHE A 362 -2.79 15.18 -2.71
N LEU A 363 -1.91 16.13 -2.34
CA LEU A 363 -0.47 15.94 -2.46
C LEU A 363 0.03 14.83 -1.52
N MET A 364 -0.49 14.75 -0.29
CA MET A 364 -0.22 13.63 0.62
C MET A 364 -0.71 12.30 0.05
N LEU A 365 -1.93 12.23 -0.50
CA LEU A 365 -2.42 11.00 -1.13
C LEU A 365 -1.55 10.59 -2.34
N LEU A 366 -1.11 11.57 -3.14
CA LEU A 366 -0.19 11.33 -4.25
C LEU A 366 1.11 10.69 -3.75
N THR A 367 1.77 11.27 -2.74
CA THR A 367 3.05 10.74 -2.25
C THR A 367 2.90 9.37 -1.58
N LEU A 368 1.85 9.15 -0.78
CA LEU A 368 1.52 7.84 -0.19
C LEU A 368 1.27 6.77 -1.26
N GLY A 369 0.59 7.14 -2.35
CA GLY A 369 0.28 6.23 -3.45
C GLY A 369 1.53 5.81 -4.21
N VAL A 370 2.39 6.79 -4.53
CA VAL A 370 3.57 6.60 -5.36
C VAL A 370 4.60 5.70 -4.68
N ASP A 371 4.83 5.85 -3.37
CA ASP A 371 5.81 5.04 -2.65
C ASP A 371 5.42 3.55 -2.58
N THR A 372 4.13 3.24 -2.40
CA THR A 372 3.63 1.86 -2.52
C THR A 372 3.90 1.29 -3.92
N LEU A 373 3.69 2.08 -4.99
CA LEU A 373 3.97 1.63 -6.35
C LEU A 373 5.46 1.42 -6.61
N PHE A 374 6.34 2.22 -6.02
CA PHE A 374 7.79 2.00 -6.14
C PHE A 374 8.16 0.60 -5.66
N GLY A 375 7.68 0.17 -4.49
CA GLY A 375 7.96 -1.17 -3.98
C GLY A 375 7.36 -2.30 -4.83
N ASN A 376 6.15 -2.12 -5.36
CA ASN A 376 5.53 -3.11 -6.25
C ASN A 376 6.27 -3.26 -7.58
N ILE A 377 6.56 -2.14 -8.25
CA ILE A 377 7.26 -2.14 -9.53
C ILE A 377 8.71 -2.59 -9.37
N GLU A 378 9.37 -2.24 -8.27
CA GLU A 378 10.68 -2.81 -7.94
C GLU A 378 10.55 -4.33 -7.76
N GLY A 379 9.55 -4.81 -7.01
CA GLY A 379 9.25 -6.23 -6.84
C GLY A 379 9.19 -7.02 -8.15
N ILE A 380 8.40 -6.51 -9.09
CA ILE A 380 8.21 -7.11 -10.42
C ILE A 380 9.51 -7.03 -11.25
N THR A 381 10.13 -5.85 -11.28
CA THR A 381 11.33 -5.61 -12.10
C THR A 381 12.51 -6.43 -11.60
N THR A 382 12.78 -6.45 -10.29
CA THR A 382 13.85 -7.24 -9.66
C THR A 382 13.67 -8.73 -9.95
N ALA A 383 12.45 -9.25 -9.83
CA ALA A 383 12.18 -10.66 -10.12
C ALA A 383 12.48 -11.03 -11.58
N ILE A 384 12.06 -10.20 -12.54
CA ILE A 384 12.32 -10.44 -13.98
C ILE A 384 13.82 -10.34 -14.27
N LEU A 385 14.51 -9.33 -13.72
CA LEU A 385 15.94 -9.11 -13.94
C LEU A 385 16.84 -10.21 -13.33
N ASP A 386 16.36 -10.90 -12.30
CA ASP A 386 17.07 -12.01 -11.67
C ASP A 386 16.86 -13.34 -12.39
N GLU A 387 15.67 -13.59 -12.96
CA GLU A 387 15.43 -14.76 -13.81
C GLU A 387 16.03 -14.60 -15.21
N PHE A 388 16.09 -13.37 -15.75
CA PHE A 388 16.61 -13.08 -17.08
C PHE A 388 17.80 -12.08 -17.04
N PRO A 389 19.02 -12.53 -16.72
CA PRO A 389 20.19 -11.67 -16.60
C PRO A 389 20.52 -10.84 -17.85
N ALA A 390 20.10 -11.31 -19.03
CA ALA A 390 20.28 -10.59 -20.30
C ALA A 390 19.57 -9.22 -20.35
N LEU A 391 18.61 -8.97 -19.45
CA LEU A 391 17.87 -7.70 -19.34
C LEU A 391 18.52 -6.69 -18.38
N ARG A 392 19.60 -7.08 -17.66
CA ARG A 392 20.26 -6.22 -16.65
C ARG A 392 21.00 -5.01 -17.23
N ASP A 393 21.32 -5.03 -18.53
CA ASP A 393 21.90 -3.86 -19.20
C ASP A 393 20.98 -2.65 -19.05
N TRP A 394 21.56 -1.48 -18.79
CA TRP A 394 20.82 -0.24 -18.50
C TRP A 394 19.73 0.06 -19.54
N ARG A 395 20.04 -0.12 -20.83
CA ARG A 395 19.08 0.16 -21.92
C ARG A 395 17.90 -0.82 -21.89
N ARG A 396 18.19 -2.10 -21.67
CA ARG A 396 17.17 -3.17 -21.60
C ARG A 396 16.34 -3.09 -20.33
N LYS A 397 16.96 -2.79 -19.18
CA LYS A 397 16.28 -2.51 -17.91
C LYS A 397 15.31 -1.33 -18.05
N THR A 398 15.77 -0.24 -18.66
CA THR A 398 14.92 0.95 -18.89
C THR A 398 13.78 0.64 -19.87
N ALA A 399 14.06 -0.12 -20.95
CA ALA A 399 13.05 -0.55 -21.90
C ALA A 399 12.01 -1.50 -21.27
N LEU A 400 12.45 -2.42 -20.39
CA LEU A 400 11.57 -3.29 -19.60
C LEU A 400 10.65 -2.47 -18.70
N LEU A 401 11.20 -1.54 -17.92
CA LEU A 401 10.41 -0.66 -17.04
C LEU A 401 9.40 0.16 -17.85
N GLY A 402 9.82 0.76 -18.97
CA GLY A 402 8.93 1.51 -19.87
C GLY A 402 7.83 0.62 -20.46
N GLY A 403 8.16 -0.59 -20.89
CA GLY A 403 7.22 -1.58 -21.39
C GLY A 403 6.20 -2.01 -20.33
N LEU A 404 6.63 -2.22 -19.08
CA LEU A 404 5.75 -2.53 -17.96
C LEU A 404 4.80 -1.36 -17.64
N CYS A 405 5.31 -0.13 -17.55
CA CYS A 405 4.48 1.06 -17.32
C CYS A 405 3.45 1.28 -18.44
N ILE A 406 3.84 1.10 -19.71
CA ILE A 406 2.92 1.20 -20.85
C ILE A 406 1.87 0.07 -20.78
N GLY A 407 2.30 -1.16 -20.52
CA GLY A 407 1.39 -2.31 -20.38
C GLY A 407 0.36 -2.09 -19.28
N PHE A 408 0.79 -1.67 -18.09
CA PHE A 408 -0.12 -1.37 -16.99
C PHE A 408 -0.99 -0.13 -17.23
N TYR A 409 -0.51 0.88 -17.97
CA TYR A 409 -1.33 1.99 -18.41
C TYR A 409 -2.48 1.51 -19.31
N LEU A 410 -2.17 0.70 -20.32
CA LEU A 410 -3.18 0.19 -21.26
C LEU A 410 -4.21 -0.70 -20.56
N LEU A 411 -3.78 -1.58 -19.66
CA LEU A 411 -4.69 -2.39 -18.85
C LEU A 411 -5.51 -1.53 -17.87
N GLY A 412 -4.90 -0.49 -17.31
CA GLY A 412 -5.53 0.46 -16.40
C GLY A 412 -6.63 1.32 -17.06
N LEU A 413 -6.63 1.46 -18.39
CA LEU A 413 -7.67 2.20 -19.12
C LEU A 413 -9.08 1.64 -18.86
N LEU A 414 -9.21 0.32 -18.66
CA LEU A 414 -10.48 -0.31 -18.29
C LEU A 414 -11.04 0.24 -16.97
N LEU A 415 -10.18 0.48 -15.99
CA LEU A 415 -10.56 0.94 -14.65
C LEU A 415 -10.92 2.44 -14.60
N VAL A 416 -10.59 3.21 -15.66
CA VAL A 416 -10.95 4.64 -15.81
C VAL A 416 -12.04 4.87 -16.86
N THR A 417 -12.77 3.81 -17.24
CA THR A 417 -14.02 3.93 -17.99
C THR A 417 -15.15 4.49 -17.11
N GLN A 418 -16.28 4.87 -17.72
CA GLN A 418 -17.47 5.33 -17.00
C GLN A 418 -17.94 4.32 -15.94
N GLY A 419 -17.94 3.02 -16.26
CA GLY A 419 -18.21 1.90 -15.35
C GLY A 419 -16.97 1.35 -14.65
N GLY A 420 -15.82 2.02 -14.76
CA GLY A 420 -14.52 1.54 -14.29
C GLY A 420 -14.45 1.28 -12.78
N ILE A 421 -15.29 1.95 -11.99
CA ILE A 421 -15.36 1.72 -10.54
C ILE A 421 -15.75 0.28 -10.18
N PHE A 422 -16.59 -0.38 -11.00
CA PHE A 422 -16.99 -1.77 -10.74
C PHE A 422 -15.82 -2.72 -10.92
N TRP A 423 -15.03 -2.52 -11.99
CA TRP A 423 -13.79 -3.27 -12.23
C TRP A 423 -12.74 -2.98 -11.14
N PHE A 424 -12.60 -1.71 -10.76
CA PHE A 424 -11.74 -1.30 -9.66
C PHE A 424 -12.11 -2.04 -8.36
N THR A 425 -13.38 -2.01 -7.95
CA THR A 425 -13.83 -2.63 -6.71
C THR A 425 -13.70 -4.15 -6.76
N LEU A 426 -13.96 -4.78 -7.92
CA LEU A 426 -13.77 -6.21 -8.11
C LEU A 426 -12.30 -6.59 -7.90
N ILE A 427 -11.38 -5.88 -8.55
CA ILE A 427 -9.95 -6.19 -8.43
C ILE A 427 -9.47 -5.92 -7.00
N ASP A 428 -9.75 -4.75 -6.43
CA ASP A 428 -9.33 -4.37 -5.06
C ASP A 428 -9.80 -5.39 -4.01
N THR A 429 -11.08 -5.80 -4.10
CA THR A 429 -11.68 -6.73 -3.13
C THR A 429 -11.07 -8.14 -3.23
N TYR A 430 -10.87 -8.65 -4.44
CA TYR A 430 -10.50 -10.05 -4.64
C TYR A 430 -8.99 -10.29 -4.82
N SER A 431 -8.21 -9.29 -5.24
CA SER A 431 -6.76 -9.45 -5.43
C SER A 431 -5.98 -9.46 -4.11
N THR A 432 -6.44 -8.70 -3.11
CA THR A 432 -5.76 -8.54 -1.81
C THR A 432 -6.49 -9.21 -0.64
N GLY A 433 -7.60 -9.89 -0.91
CA GLY A 433 -8.32 -10.69 0.07
C GLY A 433 -7.61 -12.01 0.38
N PHE A 434 -8.31 -13.11 0.14
CA PHE A 434 -7.85 -14.46 0.48
C PHE A 434 -6.55 -14.88 -0.22
N GLY A 435 -6.28 -14.37 -1.42
CA GLY A 435 -5.07 -14.70 -2.19
C GLY A 435 -3.77 -14.39 -1.46
N LEU A 436 -3.68 -13.24 -0.78
CA LEU A 436 -2.48 -12.86 -0.01
C LEU A 436 -2.26 -13.77 1.21
N ILE A 437 -3.34 -14.17 1.88
CA ILE A 437 -3.28 -15.08 3.02
C ILE A 437 -2.72 -16.43 2.58
N ILE A 438 -3.17 -16.95 1.43
CA ILE A 438 -2.63 -18.20 0.85
C ILE A 438 -1.15 -18.06 0.52
N VAL A 439 -0.74 -16.97 -0.15
CA VAL A 439 0.67 -16.73 -0.49
C VAL A 439 1.53 -16.67 0.77
N ALA A 440 1.07 -15.95 1.79
CA ALA A 440 1.74 -15.84 3.07
C ALA A 440 1.81 -17.19 3.82
N LEU A 441 0.75 -17.99 3.77
CA LEU A 441 0.71 -19.33 4.36
C LEU A 441 1.77 -20.23 3.70
N PHE A 442 1.78 -20.33 2.38
CA PHE A 442 2.77 -21.16 1.68
C PHE A 442 4.19 -20.63 1.83
N MET A 443 4.37 -19.31 1.90
CA MET A 443 5.66 -18.72 2.25
C MET A 443 6.12 -19.19 3.63
N CYS A 444 5.25 -19.08 4.64
CA CYS A 444 5.53 -19.47 6.00
C CYS A 444 5.83 -20.98 6.11
N LEU A 445 4.97 -21.82 5.53
CA LEU A 445 5.15 -23.27 5.51
C LEU A 445 6.45 -23.67 4.80
N GLY A 446 6.75 -23.02 3.68
CA GLY A 446 7.97 -23.27 2.92
C GLY A 446 9.24 -22.99 3.70
N ILE A 447 9.30 -21.85 4.39
CA ILE A 447 10.49 -21.51 5.18
C ILE A 447 10.55 -22.29 6.49
N ALA A 448 9.43 -22.43 7.20
CA ALA A 448 9.41 -23.06 8.52
C ALA A 448 9.61 -24.59 8.44
N PHE A 449 8.99 -25.27 7.48
CA PHE A 449 8.97 -26.74 7.41
C PHE A 449 9.80 -27.32 6.26
N CYS A 450 9.83 -26.71 5.07
CA CYS A 450 10.60 -27.26 3.95
C CYS A 450 12.08 -26.85 4.00
N TYR A 451 12.37 -25.56 4.17
CA TYR A 451 13.73 -25.06 4.35
C TYR A 451 14.26 -25.34 5.77
N GLY A 452 13.37 -25.25 6.77
CA GLY A 452 13.65 -25.55 8.16
C GLY A 452 13.87 -24.29 8.98
N VAL A 453 13.01 -24.07 9.98
CA VAL A 453 13.04 -22.88 10.85
C VAL A 453 14.37 -22.72 11.60
N ASP A 454 15.00 -23.84 12.01
CA ASP A 454 16.29 -23.82 12.70
C ASP A 454 17.41 -23.33 11.79
N GLN A 455 17.41 -23.72 10.51
CA GLN A 455 18.36 -23.22 9.54
C GLN A 455 18.14 -21.73 9.31
N PHE A 456 16.89 -21.33 9.11
CA PHE A 456 16.54 -19.93 8.90
C PHE A 456 16.93 -19.02 10.07
N CYS A 457 16.73 -19.48 11.31
CA CYS A 457 17.19 -18.75 12.49
C CYS A 457 18.73 -18.60 12.52
N ARG A 458 19.49 -19.63 12.12
CA ARG A 458 20.95 -19.55 12.01
C ARG A 458 21.37 -18.54 10.95
N ASP A 459 20.73 -18.57 9.79
CA ASP A 459 20.99 -17.62 8.70
C ASP A 459 20.76 -16.16 9.14
N ILE A 460 19.75 -15.89 9.96
CA ILE A 460 19.51 -14.56 10.54
C ILE A 460 20.62 -14.15 11.52
N VAL A 461 21.09 -15.07 12.35
CA VAL A 461 22.20 -14.81 13.27
C VAL A 461 23.49 -14.54 12.51
N ASP A 462 23.76 -15.31 11.45
CA ASP A 462 24.93 -15.16 10.59
C ASP A 462 24.92 -13.82 9.86
N MET A 463 23.75 -13.34 9.40
CA MET A 463 23.63 -11.99 8.85
C MET A 463 23.97 -10.91 9.87
N ILE A 464 23.42 -10.99 11.08
CA ILE A 464 23.54 -9.86 12.01
C ILE A 464 24.98 -9.72 12.54
N CYS A 465 25.79 -10.78 12.52
CA CYS A 465 27.21 -10.88 12.94
C CYS A 465 27.53 -10.50 14.40
N ARG A 466 26.77 -9.57 15.00
CA ARG A 466 26.85 -9.07 16.38
C ARG A 466 25.47 -9.13 17.01
N CYS A 467 24.86 -10.31 17.09
CA CYS A 467 23.58 -10.46 17.79
C CYS A 467 23.81 -10.29 19.29
N PRO A 468 23.25 -9.25 19.94
CA PRO A 468 23.42 -9.11 21.39
C PRO A 468 22.57 -10.18 22.11
N PRO A 469 22.76 -10.43 23.42
CA PRO A 469 22.16 -11.56 24.13
C PRO A 469 20.62 -11.68 23.97
N TRP A 470 19.91 -10.54 23.98
CA TRP A 470 18.47 -10.43 23.73
C TRP A 470 17.99 -10.90 22.34
N CYS A 471 18.86 -10.93 21.32
CA CYS A 471 18.52 -11.35 19.96
C CYS A 471 18.08 -12.81 19.93
N SER A 472 18.71 -13.66 20.75
CA SER A 472 18.36 -15.08 20.87
C SER A 472 16.93 -15.28 21.41
N HIS A 473 16.53 -14.51 22.42
CA HIS A 473 15.17 -14.55 22.98
C HIS A 473 14.13 -14.04 21.97
N VAL A 474 14.45 -12.96 21.26
CA VAL A 474 13.59 -12.39 20.21
C VAL A 474 13.41 -13.39 19.06
N LEU A 475 14.48 -14.05 18.61
CA LEU A 475 14.40 -15.13 17.62
C LEU A 475 13.61 -16.33 18.12
N GLY A 476 13.68 -16.67 19.41
CA GLY A 476 12.84 -17.71 20.02
C GLY A 476 11.34 -17.43 19.87
N TYR A 477 10.93 -16.18 20.09
CA TYR A 477 9.55 -15.74 19.84
C TYR A 477 9.15 -15.91 18.36
N PHE A 478 9.99 -15.44 17.43
CA PHE A 478 9.71 -15.54 16.00
C PHE A 478 9.65 -16.99 15.52
N ARG A 479 10.56 -17.84 16.02
CA ARG A 479 10.56 -19.27 15.74
C ARG A 479 9.24 -19.93 16.15
N LEU A 480 8.72 -19.65 17.35
CA LEU A 480 7.44 -20.17 17.81
C LEU A 480 6.28 -19.68 16.94
N CYS A 481 6.31 -18.41 16.52
CA CYS A 481 5.31 -17.87 15.61
C CYS A 481 5.34 -18.60 14.25
N TRP A 482 6.50 -18.67 13.59
CA TRP A 482 6.64 -19.31 12.29
C TRP A 482 6.32 -20.80 12.28
N SER A 483 6.62 -21.50 13.37
CA SER A 483 6.44 -22.96 13.44
C SER A 483 5.02 -23.38 13.82
N PHE A 484 4.26 -22.52 14.52
CA PHE A 484 2.98 -22.91 15.08
C PHE A 484 1.91 -21.82 14.94
N PHE A 485 2.09 -20.68 15.61
CA PHE A 485 1.00 -19.70 15.72
C PHE A 485 0.62 -19.06 14.38
N THR A 486 1.60 -18.67 13.58
CA THR A 486 1.37 -18.00 12.31
C THR A 486 0.68 -18.95 11.31
N PRO A 487 1.17 -20.17 11.02
CA PRO A 487 0.45 -21.10 10.16
C PRO A 487 -0.96 -21.43 10.66
N CYS A 488 -1.16 -21.62 11.97
CA CYS A 488 -2.47 -21.95 12.54
C CYS A 488 -3.48 -20.81 12.45
N LEU A 489 -3.05 -19.55 12.46
CA LEU A 489 -3.94 -18.40 12.32
C LEU A 489 -4.25 -18.05 10.86
N LEU A 490 -3.40 -18.49 9.93
CA LEU A 490 -3.63 -18.29 8.49
C LEU A 490 -4.50 -19.37 7.85
N LEU A 491 -4.50 -20.58 8.43
CA LEU A 491 -5.44 -21.66 8.15
C LEU A 491 -6.80 -21.36 8.78
#